data_AF-A0A968BSG1-F1
#
_entry.id   AF-A0A968BSG1-F1
#
_cell.length_a   1.000
_cell.length_b   1.000
_cell.length_c   1.000
_cell.angle_alpha   90.00
_cell.angle_beta   90.00
_cell.angle_gamma   90.00
#
_symmetry.space_group_name_H-M   'P 1'
#
loop_
_entity.id
_entity.type
_entity.pdbx_description
1 polymer ?
#
loop_
_entity_poly.entity_id
_entity_poly.type
_entity_poly.pdbx_seq_one_letter_code
_entity_poly.pdbx_strand_id
1 'polypeptide(L)'
;IAEVWLKVDPGNPQALRIAALAELRQSNLEPALAYMEKLHTQGEDAQLDTLASQARALPEEQQQTMLALYQRLHERHPDSPTITYSLALLNDNTGNSERALALTESLLEDESNFQPAVTLKGKLLYDLER
;
A
#
# COMPACT_ATOMS: atom_id res chain seq x y z
N ILE A 1 13.64 18.83 -9.77
CA ILE A 1 14.88 18.02 -9.88
C ILE A 1 14.57 16.59 -10.31
N ALA A 2 13.64 15.89 -9.66
CA ALA A 2 13.21 14.55 -10.10
C ALA A 2 12.76 14.47 -11.57
N GLU A 3 11.99 15.44 -12.07
CA GLU A 3 11.56 15.48 -13.48
C GLU A 3 12.73 15.49 -14.49
N VAL A 4 13.83 16.17 -14.16
CA VAL A 4 15.01 16.23 -15.05
C VAL A 4 15.72 14.88 -15.06
N TRP A 5 15.76 14.20 -13.91
CA TRP A 5 16.37 12.87 -13.80
C TRP A 5 15.51 11.78 -14.46
N LEU A 6 14.19 11.82 -14.27
CA LEU A 6 13.26 10.90 -14.93
C LEU A 6 13.21 11.06 -16.45
N LYS A 7 13.56 12.24 -16.99
CA LYS A 7 13.73 12.44 -18.45
C LYS A 7 14.97 11.73 -19.01
N VAL A 8 16.00 11.54 -18.19
CA VAL A 8 17.28 10.93 -18.59
C VAL A 8 17.29 9.43 -18.30
N ASP A 9 16.77 9.03 -17.14
CA ASP A 9 16.64 7.65 -16.71
C ASP A 9 15.29 7.47 -15.99
N PRO A 10 14.21 7.15 -16.75
CA PRO A 10 12.86 6.99 -16.20
C PRO A 10 12.73 5.83 -15.20
N GLY A 11 13.70 4.92 -15.19
CA GLY A 11 13.72 3.75 -14.32
C GLY A 11 14.55 3.95 -13.05
N ASN A 12 15.20 5.10 -12.87
CA ASN A 12 16.12 5.32 -11.76
C ASN A 12 15.39 5.22 -10.39
N PRO A 13 15.73 4.25 -9.51
CA PRO A 13 15.01 4.07 -8.25
C PRO A 13 15.04 5.31 -7.34
N GLN A 14 16.16 6.05 -7.32
CA GLN A 14 16.27 7.26 -6.52
C GLN A 14 15.39 8.38 -7.08
N ALA A 15 15.35 8.55 -8.40
CA ALA A 15 14.48 9.54 -9.03
C ALA A 15 13.00 9.21 -8.80
N LEU A 16 12.61 7.93 -8.92
CA LEU A 16 11.25 7.46 -8.63
C LEU A 16 10.86 7.71 -7.16
N ARG A 17 11.75 7.43 -6.20
CA ARG A 17 11.51 7.72 -4.77
C ARG A 17 11.31 9.22 -4.52
N ILE A 18 12.18 10.07 -5.10
CA ILE A 18 12.07 11.53 -4.95
C ILE A 18 10.77 12.05 -5.58
N ALA A 19 10.37 11.50 -6.74
CA ALA A 19 9.13 11.85 -7.41
C ALA A 19 7.91 11.46 -6.57
N ALA A 20 7.85 10.22 -6.06
CA ALA A 20 6.80 9.77 -5.15
C ALA A 20 6.64 10.70 -3.95
N LEU A 21 7.75 11.03 -3.27
CA LEU A 21 7.74 11.96 -2.14
C LEU A 21 7.29 13.38 -2.52
N ALA A 22 7.62 13.84 -3.73
CA ALA A 22 7.18 15.15 -4.21
C ALA A 22 5.67 15.19 -4.49
N GLU A 23 5.11 14.10 -5.02
CA GLU A 23 3.66 13.96 -5.23
C GLU A 23 2.91 13.86 -3.90
N LEU A 24 3.43 13.08 -2.94
CA LEU A 24 2.84 12.97 -1.59
C LEU A 24 2.78 14.32 -0.86
N ARG A 25 3.82 15.16 -0.97
CA ARG A 25 3.82 16.51 -0.40
C ARG A 25 2.75 17.43 -1.00
N GLN A 26 2.31 17.14 -2.22
CA GLN A 26 1.25 17.86 -2.91
C GLN A 26 -0.13 17.19 -2.76
N SER A 27 -0.22 16.13 -1.95
CA SER A 27 -1.43 15.29 -1.79
C SER A 27 -1.87 14.59 -3.09
N ASN A 28 -0.96 14.44 -4.05
CA ASN A 28 -1.22 13.75 -5.31
C ASN A 28 -1.02 12.24 -5.13
N LEU A 29 -2.01 11.57 -4.52
CA LEU A 29 -1.92 10.17 -4.12
C LEU A 29 -1.74 9.20 -5.29
N GLU A 30 -2.46 9.42 -6.40
CA GLU A 30 -2.40 8.53 -7.56
C GLU A 30 -1.03 8.61 -8.29
N PRO A 31 -0.49 9.79 -8.63
CA PRO A 31 0.87 9.90 -9.15
C PRO A 31 1.93 9.35 -8.18
N ALA A 32 1.79 9.58 -6.88
CA ALA A 32 2.71 9.03 -5.89
C ALA A 32 2.72 7.49 -5.93
N LEU A 33 1.53 6.89 -5.91
CA LEU A 33 1.39 5.43 -5.92
C LEU A 33 1.93 4.83 -7.24
N ALA A 34 1.76 5.52 -8.37
CA ALA A 34 2.30 5.07 -9.65
C ALA A 34 3.85 5.00 -9.65
N TYR A 35 4.53 5.94 -8.98
CA TYR A 35 5.98 5.87 -8.82
C TYR A 35 6.41 4.75 -7.86
N MET A 36 5.67 4.55 -6.78
CA MET A 36 5.92 3.46 -5.83
C MET A 36 5.68 2.08 -6.45
N GLU A 37 4.65 1.94 -7.28
CA GLU A 37 4.42 0.73 -8.04
C GLU A 37 5.59 0.43 -8.98
N LYS A 38 6.13 1.43 -9.69
CA LYS A 38 7.32 1.23 -10.52
C LYS A 38 8.50 0.72 -9.71
N LEU A 39 8.76 1.29 -8.53
CA LEU A 39 9.78 0.79 -7.61
C LEU A 39 9.52 -0.68 -7.24
N HIS A 40 8.29 -1.02 -6.87
CA HIS A 40 7.91 -2.37 -6.51
C HIS A 40 8.18 -3.36 -7.67
N THR A 41 7.80 -3.00 -8.91
CA THR A 41 8.04 -3.84 -10.09
C THR A 41 9.52 -4.01 -10.43
N GLN A 42 10.39 -3.12 -9.95
CA GLN A 42 11.84 -3.23 -10.07
C GLN A 42 12.49 -4.06 -8.96
N GLY A 43 11.70 -4.59 -8.01
CA GLY A 43 12.20 -5.27 -6.81
C GLY A 43 12.80 -4.31 -5.77
N GLU A 44 12.58 -3.00 -5.93
CA GLU A 44 13.02 -2.00 -4.99
C GLU A 44 12.03 -1.86 -3.83
N ASP A 45 12.54 -1.45 -2.66
CA ASP A 45 11.68 -1.08 -1.55
C ASP A 45 10.88 0.19 -1.89
N ALA A 46 9.58 -0.02 -2.14
CA ALA A 46 8.60 0.97 -2.49
C ALA A 46 7.83 1.54 -1.29
N GLN A 47 7.96 0.96 -0.09
CA GLN A 47 7.28 1.41 1.13
C GLN A 47 5.74 1.53 1.00
N LEU A 48 5.10 0.62 0.24
CA LEU A 48 3.64 0.62 0.01
C LEU A 48 2.84 0.40 1.31
N ASP A 49 3.26 -0.56 2.13
CA ASP A 49 2.67 -0.86 3.44
C ASP A 49 2.85 0.31 4.43
N THR A 50 3.99 0.97 4.36
CA THR A 50 4.31 2.16 5.14
C THR A 50 3.40 3.33 4.78
N LEU A 51 3.11 3.54 3.49
CA LEU A 51 2.13 4.55 3.07
C LEU A 51 0.69 4.17 3.51
N ALA A 52 0.30 2.91 3.36
CA ALA A 52 -1.01 2.41 3.78
C ALA A 52 -1.24 2.56 5.30
N SER A 53 -0.23 2.28 6.12
CA SER A 53 -0.34 2.45 7.58
C SER A 53 -0.49 3.91 8.00
N GLN A 54 0.17 4.84 7.29
CA GLN A 54 0.06 6.28 7.56
C GLN A 54 -1.29 6.87 7.11
N ALA A 55 -2.03 6.18 6.24
CA ALA A 55 -3.32 6.67 5.73
C ALA A 55 -4.35 6.94 6.85
N ARG A 56 -4.25 6.25 8.00
CA ARG A 56 -5.14 6.50 9.15
C ARG A 56 -5.11 7.96 9.64
N ALA A 57 -4.01 8.68 9.43
CA ALA A 57 -3.87 10.08 9.84
C ALA A 57 -4.43 11.08 8.81
N LEU A 58 -4.87 10.61 7.64
CA LEU A 58 -5.41 11.46 6.57
C LEU A 58 -6.90 11.74 6.77
N PRO A 59 -7.45 12.81 6.14
CA PRO A 59 -8.89 13.01 6.05
C PRO A 59 -9.60 11.82 5.41
N GLU A 60 -10.85 11.57 5.81
CA GLU A 60 -11.64 10.42 5.35
C GLU A 60 -11.71 10.30 3.82
N GLU A 61 -11.87 11.41 3.11
CA GLU A 61 -11.88 11.46 1.63
C GLU A 61 -10.57 10.90 1.03
N GLN A 62 -9.43 11.23 1.63
CA GLN A 62 -8.13 10.74 1.18
C GLN A 62 -7.93 9.27 1.55
N GLN A 63 -8.47 8.81 2.69
CA GLN A 63 -8.46 7.39 3.03
C GLN A 63 -9.24 6.56 2.02
N GLN A 64 -10.44 7.02 1.63
CA GLN A 64 -11.26 6.36 0.60
C GLN A 64 -10.58 6.38 -0.77
N THR A 65 -9.92 7.49 -1.12
CA THR A 65 -9.11 7.58 -2.34
C THR A 65 -7.97 6.57 -2.31
N MET A 66 -7.25 6.47 -1.20
CA MET A 66 -6.16 5.50 -1.04
C MET A 66 -6.67 4.06 -1.15
N LEU A 67 -7.81 3.75 -0.51
CA LEU A 67 -8.43 2.43 -0.60
C LEU A 67 -8.74 2.05 -2.06
N ALA A 68 -9.37 2.95 -2.82
CA ALA A 68 -9.68 2.71 -4.23
C ALA A 68 -8.43 2.51 -5.10
N LEU A 69 -7.37 3.29 -4.84
CA LEU A 69 -6.09 3.15 -5.55
C LEU A 69 -5.40 1.82 -5.24
N TYR A 70 -5.40 1.39 -3.98
CA TYR A 70 -4.81 0.11 -3.58
C TYR A 70 -5.62 -1.09 -4.04
N GLN A 71 -6.94 -0.98 -4.19
CA GLN A 71 -7.76 -2.01 -4.83
C GLN A 71 -7.30 -2.26 -6.28
N ARG A 72 -7.15 -1.19 -7.08
CA ARG A 72 -6.64 -1.28 -8.46
C ARG A 72 -5.18 -1.75 -8.52
N LEU A 73 -4.38 -1.41 -7.51
CA LEU A 73 -3.00 -1.91 -7.40
C LEU A 73 -2.99 -3.42 -7.15
N HIS A 74 -3.82 -3.91 -6.23
CA HIS A 74 -3.95 -5.33 -5.93
C HIS A 74 -4.51 -6.13 -7.12
N GLU A 75 -5.46 -5.59 -7.88
CA GLU A 75 -5.95 -6.23 -9.12
C GLU A 75 -4.83 -6.47 -10.16
N ARG A 76 -3.83 -5.58 -10.20
CA ARG A 76 -2.69 -5.68 -11.12
C ARG A 76 -1.55 -6.54 -10.58
N HIS A 77 -1.46 -6.68 -9.26
CA HIS A 77 -0.44 -7.46 -8.55
C HIS A 77 -1.08 -8.36 -7.48
N PRO A 78 -1.94 -9.32 -7.88
CA PRO A 78 -2.68 -10.16 -6.93
C PRO A 78 -1.75 -11.03 -6.07
N ASP A 79 -0.60 -11.42 -6.64
CA ASP A 79 0.37 -12.32 -6.02
C ASP A 79 1.39 -11.59 -5.12
N SER A 80 1.20 -10.29 -4.83
CA SER A 80 2.14 -9.50 -4.03
C SER A 80 1.72 -9.44 -2.55
N PRO A 81 2.45 -10.12 -1.64
CA PRO A 81 2.12 -10.14 -0.21
C PRO A 81 2.04 -8.74 0.40
N THR A 82 2.99 -7.88 0.03
CA THR A 82 3.05 -6.50 0.50
C THR A 82 1.84 -5.69 0.04
N ILE A 83 1.37 -5.86 -1.20
CA ILE A 83 0.21 -5.13 -1.73
C ILE A 83 -1.08 -5.63 -1.07
N THR A 84 -1.25 -6.95 -0.93
CA THR A 84 -2.40 -7.54 -0.23
C THR A 84 -2.47 -7.06 1.23
N TYR A 85 -1.34 -7.07 1.93
CA TYR A 85 -1.25 -6.56 3.30
C TYR A 85 -1.56 -5.06 3.39
N SER A 86 -1.04 -4.25 2.46
CA SER A 86 -1.32 -2.82 2.41
C SER A 86 -2.81 -2.53 2.19
N LEU A 87 -3.47 -3.31 1.33
CA LEU A 87 -4.91 -3.21 1.12
C LEU A 87 -5.69 -3.63 2.37
N ALA A 88 -5.23 -4.65 3.11
CA ALA A 88 -5.84 -5.05 4.39
C ALA A 88 -5.75 -3.92 5.43
N LEU A 89 -4.60 -3.25 5.56
CA LEU A 89 -4.43 -2.07 6.43
C LEU A 89 -5.41 -0.95 6.08
N LEU A 90 -5.61 -0.67 4.79
CA LEU A 90 -6.55 0.37 4.35
C LEU A 90 -8.00 -0.01 4.62
N ASN A 91 -8.36 -1.28 4.49
CA ASN A 91 -9.69 -1.76 4.88
C ASN A 91 -9.89 -1.61 6.39
N ASP A 92 -8.91 -1.97 7.23
CA ASP A 92 -8.98 -1.76 8.69
C ASP A 92 -9.16 -0.27 9.03
N ASN A 93 -8.35 0.60 8.40
CA ASN A 93 -8.39 2.05 8.64
C ASN A 93 -9.73 2.69 8.25
N THR A 94 -10.41 2.13 7.25
CA THR A 94 -11.69 2.64 6.74
C THR A 94 -12.90 1.95 7.36
N GLY A 95 -12.72 1.16 8.41
CA GLY A 95 -13.79 0.47 9.14
C GLY A 95 -14.30 -0.82 8.48
N ASN A 96 -13.63 -1.28 7.42
CA ASN A 96 -13.95 -2.51 6.69
C ASN A 96 -13.22 -3.72 7.29
N SER A 97 -13.31 -3.91 8.61
CA SER A 97 -12.52 -4.91 9.37
C SER A 97 -12.76 -6.34 8.90
N GLU A 98 -13.98 -6.71 8.50
CA GLU A 98 -14.25 -8.05 7.94
C GLU A 98 -13.50 -8.27 6.62
N ARG A 99 -13.43 -7.26 5.75
CA ARG A 99 -12.68 -7.36 4.49
C ARG A 99 -11.18 -7.40 4.75
N ALA A 100 -10.70 -6.61 5.71
CA ALA A 100 -9.31 -6.65 6.15
C ALA A 100 -8.92 -8.04 6.68
N LEU A 101 -9.81 -8.66 7.47
CA LEU A 101 -9.58 -10.01 8.00
C LEU A 101 -9.50 -11.02 6.86
N ALA A 102 -10.46 -11.03 5.94
CA ALA A 102 -10.48 -11.95 4.80
C ALA A 102 -9.21 -11.83 3.92
N LEU A 103 -8.73 -10.60 3.66
CA LEU A 103 -7.48 -10.39 2.93
C LEU A 103 -6.27 -10.93 3.68
N THR A 104 -6.23 -10.73 4.99
CA THR A 104 -5.13 -11.20 5.85
C THR A 104 -5.12 -12.72 5.97
N GLU A 105 -6.29 -13.36 5.99
CA GLU A 105 -6.42 -14.82 6.00
C GLU A 105 -5.95 -15.43 4.68
N SER A 106 -6.45 -14.92 3.55
CA SER A 106 -6.00 -15.36 2.23
C SER A 106 -4.49 -15.19 2.07
N LEU A 107 -3.92 -14.07 2.54
CA LEU A 107 -2.47 -13.85 2.49
C LEU A 107 -1.69 -14.89 3.31
N LEU A 108 -2.19 -15.31 4.46
CA LEU A 108 -1.51 -16.28 5.34
C LEU A 108 -1.71 -17.74 4.88
N GLU A 109 -2.71 -18.01 4.04
CA GLU A 109 -2.84 -19.30 3.35
C GLU A 109 -1.70 -19.52 2.37
N ASP A 110 -1.30 -18.47 1.64
CA ASP A 110 -0.19 -18.51 0.67
C ASP A 110 1.18 -18.32 1.34
N GLU A 111 1.29 -17.35 2.26
CA GLU A 111 2.54 -16.94 2.91
C GLU A 111 2.40 -16.98 4.44
N SER A 112 2.37 -18.19 5.00
CA SER A 112 2.05 -18.42 6.42
C SER A 112 3.01 -17.76 7.42
N ASN A 113 4.19 -17.31 6.99
CA ASN A 113 5.17 -16.62 7.83
C ASN A 113 5.24 -15.10 7.57
N PHE A 114 4.24 -14.51 6.92
CA PHE A 114 4.16 -13.06 6.74
C PHE A 114 3.78 -12.37 8.07
N GLN A 115 4.77 -12.16 8.93
CA GLN A 115 4.60 -11.70 10.31
C GLN A 115 3.71 -10.45 10.48
N PRO A 116 3.77 -9.42 9.60
CA PRO A 116 2.86 -8.27 9.71
C PRO A 116 1.38 -8.65 9.58
N ALA A 117 1.05 -9.60 8.71
CA ALA A 117 -0.31 -10.11 8.56
C ALA A 117 -0.77 -10.91 9.78
N VAL A 118 0.11 -11.70 10.40
CA VAL A 118 -0.23 -12.41 11.65
C VAL A 118 -0.64 -11.42 12.75
N THR A 119 0.13 -10.35 12.91
CA THR A 119 -0.17 -9.29 13.90
C THR A 119 -1.49 -8.59 13.58
N LEU A 120 -1.72 -8.22 12.32
CA LEU A 120 -2.96 -7.57 11.90
C LEU A 120 -4.17 -8.50 12.08
N LYS A 121 -4.06 -9.79 11.73
CA LYS A 121 -5.11 -10.79 11.95
C LYS A 121 -5.50 -10.87 13.42
N GLY A 122 -4.53 -10.93 14.32
CA GLY A 122 -4.78 -10.97 15.77
C GLY A 122 -5.56 -9.74 16.26
N LYS A 123 -5.17 -8.53 15.82
CA LYS A 123 -5.92 -7.29 16.10
C LYS A 123 -7.35 -7.38 15.57
N LEU A 124 -7.53 -7.78 14.31
CA LEU A 124 -8.83 -7.81 13.65
C LEU A 124 -9.79 -8.82 14.30
N LEU A 125 -9.30 -9.99 14.71
CA LEU A 125 -10.08 -10.98 15.45
C LEU A 125 -10.55 -10.41 16.80
N TYR A 126 -9.63 -9.77 17.53
CA TYR A 126 -9.96 -9.10 18.79
C TYR A 126 -11.04 -8.02 18.61
N ASP A 127 -10.87 -7.14 17.61
CA ASP A 127 -11.81 -6.06 17.32
C ASP A 127 -13.20 -6.56 16.87
N LEU A 128 -13.25 -7.75 16.24
CA LEU A 128 -14.47 -8.40 15.78
C LEU A 128 -15.09 -9.35 16.83
N GLU A 129 -14.52 -9.43 18.04
CA GLU A 129 -14.94 -10.33 19.12
C GLU A 129 -14.92 -11.82 18.72
N ARG A 130 -13.87 -12.23 18.00
CA ARG A 130 -13.67 -13.60 17.50
C ARG A 130 -12.42 -14.28 18.05
#